data_AF-A0A3D4IS79-F1
#
_entry.id   AF-A0A3D4IS79-F1
#
_cell.length_a   1.000
_cell.length_b   1.000
_cell.length_c   1.000
_cell.angle_alpha   90.00
_cell.angle_beta   90.00
_cell.angle_gamma   90.00
#
_symmetry.space_group_name_H-M   'P 1'
#
loop_
_entity.id
_entity.type
_entity.pdbx_description
1 polymer ?
#
loop_
_entity_poly.entity_id
_entity_poly.type
_entity_poly.pdbx_seq_one_letter_code
_entity_poly.pdbx_strand_id
1 'polypeptide(L)'
;MDVKKSEYTSALTTVLTMVGVAVGLGNVWRFPYMMGSYGGSAFLAVYLLFTFLFAFPALMAEMTLGRISGKGTLDAFRKAFGLKVGSWIGYLLLAVVTIAGSYYAVVIANVVYTTSYSLLIGFSDENTLHFFSLLSNNILQYSLTILLIFCSLYIIHKGLVKGIEWLSKIIMPFFVLSLLYMIIYALTLPGALEKFVLFLQPDLTVLHSTEIFAALGQAFFSVGLGGTFVIVYAGFMNKKESIPRMAIFTGLGDVGASLLVSLFLVPSILVFGLDMTSGPGLIFNTFPQLFAAMPGGRLVGSLFLIALSLVAFLSLIAAYQVPFVSVQYEIGRA
;
A
#
# COMPACT_ATOMS: atom_id res chain seq x y z
N MET A 1 27.01 15.91 10.91
CA MET A 1 26.80 14.70 11.73
C MET A 1 26.88 13.51 10.80
N ASP A 2 27.96 12.74 10.86
CA ASP A 2 28.03 11.44 10.19
C ASP A 2 26.96 10.53 10.80
N VAL A 3 25.82 10.40 10.13
CA VAL A 3 24.83 9.38 10.47
C VAL A 3 25.48 8.06 10.11
N LYS A 4 26.16 7.44 11.08
CA LYS A 4 26.63 6.06 10.98
C LYS A 4 25.41 5.22 10.61
N LYS A 5 25.32 4.83 9.35
CA LYS A 5 24.10 4.24 8.79
C LYS A 5 23.77 2.99 9.58
N SER A 6 22.62 2.97 10.26
CA SER A 6 22.17 1.79 10.98
C SER A 6 21.73 0.74 9.96
N GLU A 7 22.54 -0.28 9.74
CA GLU A 7 22.11 -1.45 8.98
C GLU A 7 20.98 -2.19 9.71
N TYR A 8 20.16 -2.93 8.97
CA TYR A 8 19.19 -3.84 9.58
C TYR A 8 19.90 -4.91 10.42
N THR A 9 19.28 -5.25 11.55
CA THR A 9 19.85 -6.18 12.53
C THR A 9 19.86 -7.63 12.05
N SER A 10 18.98 -8.00 11.11
CA SER A 10 18.88 -9.35 10.57
C SER A 10 18.13 -9.38 9.23
N ALA A 11 18.30 -10.48 8.48
CA ALA A 11 17.57 -10.72 7.23
C ALA A 11 16.05 -10.75 7.44
N LEU A 12 15.58 -11.23 8.60
CA LEU A 12 14.16 -11.20 8.94
C LEU A 12 13.67 -9.75 9.10
N THR A 13 14.46 -8.91 9.79
CA THR A 13 14.16 -7.47 9.93
C THR A 13 14.08 -6.78 8.57
N THR A 14 15.01 -7.11 7.66
CA THR A 14 15.02 -6.62 6.28
C THR A 14 13.73 -6.99 5.55
N VAL A 15 13.38 -8.27 5.50
CA VAL A 15 12.15 -8.72 4.82
C VAL A 15 10.92 -8.07 5.43
N LEU A 16 10.77 -8.07 6.75
CA LEU A 16 9.61 -7.51 7.42
C LEU A 16 9.45 -6.01 7.15
N THR A 17 10.57 -5.28 7.09
CA THR A 17 10.54 -3.85 6.78
C THR A 17 10.19 -3.61 5.32
N MET A 18 10.80 -4.36 4.39
CA MET A 18 10.50 -4.24 2.96
C MET A 18 9.04 -4.63 2.64
N VAL A 19 8.53 -5.70 3.25
CA VAL A 19 7.12 -6.09 3.16
C VAL A 19 6.23 -5.01 3.77
N GLY A 20 6.56 -4.46 4.94
CA GLY A 20 5.77 -3.40 5.58
C GLY A 20 5.73 -2.09 4.78
N VAL A 21 6.74 -1.83 3.94
CA VAL A 21 6.75 -0.69 3.01
C VAL A 21 5.90 -0.97 1.76
N ALA A 22 5.92 -2.21 1.26
CA ALA A 22 5.12 -2.61 0.10
C ALA A 22 3.62 -2.76 0.44
N VAL A 23 3.33 -3.41 1.57
CA VAL A 23 1.96 -3.70 2.00
C VAL A 23 1.28 -2.44 2.52
N GLY A 24 0.17 -2.04 1.89
CA GLY A 24 -0.63 -0.89 2.31
C GLY A 24 -1.92 -0.73 1.53
N LEU A 25 -2.36 0.51 1.30
CA LEU A 25 -3.54 0.79 0.47
C LEU A 25 -3.33 0.36 -0.99
N GLY A 26 -2.10 0.13 -1.46
CA GLY A 26 -1.85 -0.53 -2.74
C GLY A 26 -2.53 -1.90 -2.86
N ASN A 27 -2.58 -2.66 -1.77
CA ASN A 27 -3.18 -3.99 -1.70
C ASN A 27 -4.65 -3.92 -1.26
N VAL A 28 -4.97 -3.03 -0.32
CA VAL A 28 -6.29 -3.00 0.32
C VAL A 28 -7.31 -2.18 -0.47
N TRP A 29 -6.87 -1.07 -1.04
CA TRP A 29 -7.72 -0.12 -1.76
C TRP A 29 -7.51 -0.21 -3.26
N ARG A 30 -6.25 -0.08 -3.72
CA ARG A 30 -5.93 0.04 -5.15
C ARG A 30 -6.15 -1.26 -5.90
N PHE A 31 -5.57 -2.35 -5.40
CA PHE A 31 -5.62 -3.64 -6.06
C PHE A 31 -7.05 -4.10 -6.36
N PRO A 32 -8.01 -4.08 -5.42
CA PRO A 32 -9.34 -4.61 -5.70
C PRO A 32 -10.13 -3.76 -6.70
N TYR A 33 -10.03 -2.42 -6.65
CA TYR A 33 -10.73 -1.61 -7.64
C TYR A 33 -10.08 -1.73 -9.02
N MET A 34 -8.75 -1.88 -9.10
CA MET A 34 -8.07 -2.12 -10.38
C MET A 34 -8.50 -3.48 -10.95
N MET A 35 -8.56 -4.52 -10.12
CA MET A 35 -9.07 -5.82 -10.54
C MET A 35 -10.51 -5.72 -11.04
N GLY A 36 -11.39 -5.03 -10.31
CA GLY A 36 -12.77 -4.82 -10.71
C GLY A 36 -12.91 -4.05 -12.03
N SER A 37 -12.20 -2.92 -12.17
CA SER A 37 -12.31 -2.03 -13.34
C SER A 37 -11.67 -2.57 -14.62
N TYR A 38 -10.74 -3.53 -14.55
CA TYR A 38 -9.93 -3.96 -15.70
C TYR A 38 -10.06 -5.46 -16.02
N GLY A 39 -11.23 -6.06 -15.79
CA GLY A 39 -11.52 -7.42 -16.26
C GLY A 39 -11.45 -8.54 -15.21
N GLY A 40 -11.53 -8.20 -13.92
CA GLY A 40 -11.72 -9.15 -12.84
C GLY A 40 -10.58 -10.17 -12.70
N SER A 41 -10.93 -11.44 -12.71
CA SER A 41 -9.95 -12.54 -12.57
C SER A 41 -8.98 -12.67 -13.75
N ALA A 42 -9.33 -12.17 -14.95
CA ALA A 42 -8.39 -12.11 -16.07
C ALA A 42 -7.27 -11.10 -15.79
N PHE A 43 -7.59 -9.93 -15.23
CA PHE A 43 -6.61 -8.98 -14.72
C PHE A 43 -5.72 -9.60 -13.65
N LEU A 44 -6.30 -10.31 -12.69
CA LEU A 44 -5.56 -10.98 -11.62
C LEU A 44 -4.50 -11.93 -12.19
N ALA A 45 -4.85 -12.74 -13.19
CA ALA A 45 -3.91 -13.66 -13.83
C ALA A 45 -2.73 -12.93 -14.49
N VAL A 46 -3.00 -11.85 -15.23
CA VAL A 46 -1.97 -11.04 -15.89
C VAL A 46 -1.11 -10.29 -14.87
N TYR A 47 -1.72 -9.74 -13.81
CA TYR A 47 -1.02 -9.09 -12.71
C TYR A 47 -0.04 -10.05 -12.03
N LEU A 48 -0.47 -11.28 -11.72
CA LEU A 48 0.41 -12.28 -11.11
C LEU A 48 1.57 -12.61 -12.04
N LEU A 49 1.29 -12.87 -13.32
CA LEU A 49 2.32 -13.14 -14.33
C LEU A 49 3.36 -12.02 -14.39
N PHE A 50 2.92 -10.76 -14.51
CA PHE A 50 3.81 -9.60 -14.58
C PHE A 50 4.55 -9.33 -13.26
N THR A 51 3.94 -9.67 -12.13
CA THR A 51 4.62 -9.55 -10.84
C THR A 51 5.82 -10.50 -10.76
N PHE A 52 5.65 -11.77 -11.17
CA PHE A 52 6.75 -12.73 -11.19
C PHE A 52 7.79 -12.43 -12.28
N LEU A 53 7.35 -12.05 -13.49
CA LEU A 53 8.25 -11.86 -14.63
C LEU A 53 8.98 -10.52 -14.63
N PHE A 54 8.34 -9.44 -14.17
CA PHE A 54 8.89 -8.08 -14.28
C PHE A 54 9.12 -7.44 -12.92
N ALA A 55 8.15 -7.50 -12.00
CA ALA A 55 8.30 -6.82 -10.72
C ALA A 55 9.39 -7.45 -9.85
N PHE A 56 9.48 -8.79 -9.78
CA PHE A 56 10.51 -9.46 -8.97
C PHE A 56 11.95 -9.18 -9.46
N PRO A 57 12.26 -9.28 -10.77
CA PRO A 57 13.57 -8.86 -11.26
C PRO A 57 13.86 -7.36 -11.04
N ALA A 58 12.86 -6.49 -11.24
CA ALA A 58 13.02 -5.06 -10.99
C ALA A 58 13.27 -4.75 -9.50
N LEU A 59 12.61 -5.47 -8.60
CA LEU A 59 12.87 -5.42 -7.15
C LEU A 59 14.32 -5.77 -6.83
N MET A 60 14.86 -6.82 -7.45
CA MET A 60 16.27 -7.19 -7.28
C MET A 60 17.21 -6.10 -7.79
N ALA A 61 16.90 -5.49 -8.93
CA ALA A 61 17.69 -4.40 -9.50
C ALA A 61 17.69 -3.16 -8.60
N GLU A 62 16.52 -2.71 -8.13
CA GLU A 62 16.40 -1.58 -7.22
C GLU A 62 17.03 -1.85 -5.86
N MET A 63 16.87 -3.06 -5.31
CA MET A 63 17.55 -3.46 -4.07
C MET A 63 19.07 -3.44 -4.23
N THR A 64 19.58 -3.88 -5.38
CA THR A 64 21.01 -3.85 -5.69
C THR A 64 21.51 -2.41 -5.75
N LEU A 65 20.81 -1.54 -6.48
CA LEU A 65 21.15 -0.13 -6.61
C LEU A 65 21.09 0.60 -5.26
N GLY A 66 20.04 0.36 -4.46
CA GLY A 66 19.88 0.88 -3.10
C GLY A 66 21.04 0.48 -2.20
N ARG A 67 21.35 -0.83 -2.14
CA ARG A 67 22.44 -1.34 -1.30
C ARG A 67 23.82 -0.82 -1.71
N ILE A 68 24.10 -0.72 -3.02
CA ILE A 68 25.40 -0.21 -3.51
C ILE A 68 25.53 1.29 -3.34
N SER A 69 24.44 2.05 -3.56
CA SER A 69 24.47 3.50 -3.40
C SER A 69 24.60 3.89 -1.93
N GLY A 70 23.93 3.17 -1.03
CA GLY A 70 23.92 3.45 0.40
C GLY A 70 23.35 4.83 0.74
N LYS A 71 22.69 5.50 -0.21
CA LYS A 71 22.20 6.89 -0.13
C LYS A 71 20.75 6.99 -0.62
N GLY A 72 20.16 8.18 -0.57
CA GLY A 72 18.82 8.42 -1.11
C GLY A 72 18.76 8.27 -2.65
N THR A 73 17.54 8.26 -3.19
CA THR A 73 17.25 8.11 -4.62
C THR A 73 18.11 8.99 -5.51
N LEU A 74 18.19 10.29 -5.21
CA LEU A 74 18.96 11.25 -6.01
C LEU A 74 20.44 10.84 -6.15
N ASP A 75 21.07 10.46 -5.05
CA ASP A 75 22.47 10.02 -5.04
C ASP A 75 22.67 8.66 -5.71
N ALA A 76 21.69 7.76 -5.60
CA ALA A 76 21.75 6.45 -6.25
C ALA A 76 21.82 6.61 -7.78
N PHE A 77 20.96 7.46 -8.35
CA PHE A 77 20.98 7.73 -9.79
C PHE A 77 22.19 8.55 -10.23
N ARG A 78 22.67 9.51 -9.42
CA ARG A 78 23.96 10.20 -9.67
C ARG A 78 25.14 9.23 -9.71
N LYS A 79 25.16 8.22 -8.85
CA LYS A 79 26.20 7.18 -8.84
C LYS A 79 26.12 6.26 -10.07
N ALA A 80 24.92 5.94 -10.52
CA ALA A 80 24.71 5.05 -11.67
C ALA A 80 24.94 5.73 -13.03
N PHE A 81 24.49 6.98 -13.20
CA PHE A 81 24.44 7.67 -14.49
C PHE A 81 25.27 8.96 -14.54
N GLY A 82 26.09 9.21 -13.53
CA GLY A 82 26.87 10.44 -13.39
C GLY A 82 26.05 11.65 -12.92
N LEU A 83 26.75 12.75 -12.62
CA LEU A 83 26.14 13.90 -11.95
C LEU A 83 25.02 14.55 -12.77
N LYS A 84 25.22 14.78 -14.08
CA LYS A 84 24.23 15.49 -14.91
C LYS A 84 22.96 14.66 -15.12
N VAL A 85 23.06 13.52 -15.80
CA VAL A 85 21.92 12.66 -16.15
C VAL A 85 21.27 12.07 -14.89
N GLY A 86 22.07 11.60 -13.94
CA GLY A 86 21.56 11.04 -12.69
C GLY A 86 20.81 12.05 -11.82
N SER A 87 21.20 13.33 -11.81
CA SER A 87 20.43 14.37 -11.12
C SER A 87 19.07 14.60 -11.75
N TRP A 88 19.01 14.69 -13.08
CA TRP A 88 17.73 14.87 -13.80
C TRP A 88 16.76 13.73 -13.53
N ILE A 89 17.22 12.47 -13.63
CA ILE A 89 16.40 11.30 -13.31
C ILE A 89 15.99 11.34 -11.83
N GLY A 90 16.94 11.60 -10.92
CA GLY A 90 16.66 11.65 -9.49
C GLY A 90 15.57 12.67 -9.14
N TYR A 91 15.68 13.92 -9.61
CA TYR A 91 14.66 14.95 -9.35
C TYR A 91 13.30 14.62 -9.98
N LEU A 92 13.29 14.04 -11.19
CA LEU A 92 12.06 13.56 -11.81
C LEU A 92 11.36 12.52 -10.92
N LEU A 93 12.11 11.53 -10.41
CA LEU A 93 11.58 10.51 -9.51
C LEU A 93 11.09 11.09 -8.18
N LEU A 94 11.81 12.08 -7.64
CA LEU A 94 11.36 12.81 -6.45
C LEU A 94 10.06 13.58 -6.68
N ALA A 95 9.89 14.20 -7.85
CA ALA A 95 8.64 14.86 -8.23
C ALA A 95 7.50 13.85 -8.35
N VAL A 96 7.73 12.72 -9.04
CA VAL A 96 6.74 11.65 -9.21
C VAL A 96 6.27 11.09 -7.87
N VAL A 97 7.19 10.75 -6.96
CA VAL A 97 6.79 10.21 -5.64
C VAL A 97 6.07 11.25 -4.79
N THR A 98 6.43 12.53 -4.91
CA THR A 98 5.75 13.62 -4.18
C THR A 98 4.31 13.80 -4.68
N ILE A 99 4.10 13.78 -6.00
CA ILE A 99 2.77 13.84 -6.62
C ILE A 99 1.95 12.58 -6.27
N ALA A 100 2.58 11.41 -6.30
CA ALA A 100 1.91 10.18 -5.90
C ALA A 100 1.50 10.21 -4.42
N GLY A 101 2.39 10.70 -3.55
CA GLY A 101 2.12 10.86 -2.12
C GLY A 101 0.97 11.82 -1.84
N SER A 102 0.77 12.88 -2.64
CA SER A 102 -0.28 13.87 -2.38
C SER A 102 -1.69 13.31 -2.54
N TYR A 103 -1.97 12.54 -3.60
CA TYR A 103 -3.30 11.92 -3.73
C TYR A 103 -3.47 10.77 -2.74
N TYR A 104 -2.40 10.03 -2.46
CA TYR A 104 -2.44 8.91 -1.53
C TYR A 104 -2.78 9.40 -0.11
N ALA A 105 -2.27 10.58 0.29
CA ALA A 105 -2.63 11.24 1.54
C ALA A 105 -4.13 11.48 1.69
N VAL A 106 -4.82 11.87 0.61
CA VAL A 106 -6.28 12.07 0.59
C VAL A 106 -7.02 10.76 0.82
N VAL A 107 -6.56 9.68 0.18
CA VAL A 107 -7.17 8.34 0.39
C VAL A 107 -6.98 7.88 1.83
N ILE A 108 -5.80 8.12 2.43
CA ILE A 108 -5.56 7.80 3.84
C ILE A 108 -6.49 8.62 4.74
N ALA A 109 -6.68 9.91 4.45
CA ALA A 109 -7.63 10.75 5.18
C ALA A 109 -9.06 10.17 5.13
N ASN A 110 -9.51 9.71 3.96
CA ASN A 110 -10.81 9.06 3.80
C ASN A 110 -10.90 7.76 4.63
N VAL A 111 -9.82 6.97 4.69
CA VAL A 111 -9.77 5.75 5.52
C VAL A 111 -9.82 6.12 7.01
N VAL A 112 -9.05 7.12 7.47
CA VAL A 112 -9.07 7.61 8.86
C VAL A 112 -10.44 8.16 9.24
N TYR A 113 -11.08 8.90 8.34
CA TYR A 113 -12.45 9.35 8.51
C TYR A 113 -13.42 8.16 8.64
N THR A 114 -13.31 7.17 7.75
CA THR A 114 -14.12 5.94 7.79
C THR A 114 -13.90 5.17 9.10
N THR A 115 -12.66 5.08 9.58
CA THR A 115 -12.32 4.50 10.89
C THR A 115 -13.03 5.24 12.02
N SER A 116 -12.96 6.57 12.00
CA SER A 116 -13.54 7.42 13.04
C SER A 116 -15.06 7.31 13.06
N TYR A 117 -15.68 7.27 11.87
CA TYR A 117 -17.12 7.08 11.72
C TYR A 117 -17.56 5.71 12.23
N SER A 118 -16.86 4.65 11.83
CA SER A 118 -17.10 3.28 12.30
C SER A 118 -17.02 3.20 13.83
N LEU A 119 -16.02 3.82 14.43
CA LEU A 119 -15.80 3.75 15.88
C LEU A 119 -16.85 4.54 16.66
N LEU A 120 -17.17 5.76 16.24
CA LEU A 120 -18.00 6.70 17.01
C LEU A 120 -19.50 6.53 16.74
N ILE A 121 -19.89 6.22 15.51
CA ILE A 121 -21.29 6.14 15.07
C ILE A 121 -21.64 4.69 14.70
N GLY A 122 -20.81 4.07 13.87
CA GLY A 122 -21.08 2.76 13.27
C GLY A 122 -21.91 2.86 11.99
N PHE A 123 -21.95 1.77 11.23
CA PHE A 123 -22.69 1.69 9.97
C PHE A 123 -24.03 0.98 10.15
N SER A 124 -25.07 1.58 9.58
CA SER A 124 -26.44 1.08 9.51
C SER A 124 -27.14 1.75 8.33
N ASP A 125 -28.31 1.26 7.94
CA ASP A 125 -29.11 1.87 6.88
C ASP A 125 -29.42 3.35 7.18
N GLU A 126 -29.69 3.68 8.43
CA GLU A 126 -29.98 5.05 8.89
C GLU A 126 -28.78 6.00 8.77
N ASN A 127 -27.57 5.50 9.05
CA ASN A 127 -26.37 6.33 9.14
C ASN A 127 -25.54 6.35 7.85
N THR A 128 -25.89 5.55 6.83
CA THR A 128 -25.11 5.43 5.59
C THR A 128 -25.12 6.73 4.77
N LEU A 129 -26.27 7.40 4.65
CA LEU A 129 -26.35 8.69 3.94
C LEU A 129 -25.53 9.78 4.64
N HIS A 130 -25.55 9.80 5.97
CA HIS A 130 -24.76 10.74 6.77
C HIS A 130 -23.25 10.47 6.64
N PHE A 131 -22.84 9.20 6.54
CA PHE A 131 -21.45 8.85 6.25
C PHE A 131 -21.00 9.42 4.90
N PHE A 132 -21.77 9.19 3.83
CA PHE A 132 -21.38 9.66 2.50
C PHE A 132 -21.41 11.18 2.37
N SER A 133 -22.36 11.87 3.00
CA SER A 133 -22.40 13.34 2.96
C SER A 133 -21.15 13.96 3.57
N LEU A 134 -20.67 13.42 4.69
CA LEU A 134 -19.43 13.84 5.35
C LEU A 134 -18.17 13.34 4.64
N LEU A 135 -18.18 12.14 4.05
CA LEU A 135 -17.09 11.64 3.21
C LEU A 135 -16.85 12.57 2.01
N SER A 136 -17.93 13.09 1.41
CA SER A 136 -17.87 14.04 0.29
C SER A 136 -17.57 15.49 0.70
N ASN A 137 -17.41 15.77 2.00
CA ASN A 137 -17.07 17.11 2.49
C ASN A 137 -15.57 17.38 2.25
N ASN A 138 -15.28 18.11 1.17
CA ASN A 138 -13.91 18.46 0.79
C ASN A 138 -13.12 19.19 1.89
N ILE A 139 -13.76 20.08 2.66
CA ILE A 139 -13.08 20.82 3.73
C ILE A 139 -12.62 19.84 4.82
N LEU A 140 -13.49 18.91 5.21
CA LEU A 140 -13.15 17.88 6.19
C LEU A 140 -12.00 17.00 5.69
N GLN A 141 -12.12 16.44 4.47
CA GLN A 141 -11.12 15.52 3.94
C GLN A 141 -9.77 16.20 3.71
N TYR A 142 -9.74 17.44 3.20
CA TYR A 142 -8.49 18.18 3.03
C TYR A 142 -7.88 18.60 4.37
N SER A 143 -8.69 18.94 5.38
CA SER A 143 -8.17 19.25 6.73
C SER A 143 -7.50 18.03 7.35
N LEU A 144 -8.12 16.86 7.25
CA LEU A 144 -7.53 15.59 7.70
C LEU A 144 -6.27 15.24 6.89
N THR A 145 -6.29 15.44 5.58
CA THR A 145 -5.12 15.22 4.71
C THR A 145 -3.93 16.07 5.15
N ILE A 146 -4.15 17.38 5.33
CA ILE A 146 -3.11 18.32 5.77
C ILE A 146 -2.56 17.91 7.14
N LEU A 147 -3.44 17.56 8.09
CA LEU A 147 -3.04 17.08 9.41
C LEU A 147 -2.13 15.83 9.31
N LEU A 148 -2.53 14.83 8.52
CA LEU A 148 -1.74 13.61 8.33
C LEU A 148 -0.38 13.90 7.70
N ILE A 149 -0.32 14.78 6.70
CA ILE A 149 0.96 15.21 6.10
C ILE A 149 1.84 15.85 7.17
N PHE A 150 1.33 16.79 7.95
CA PHE A 150 2.09 17.42 9.04
C PHE A 150 2.58 16.40 10.08
N CYS A 151 1.73 15.46 10.51
CA CYS A 151 2.13 14.40 11.42
C CYS A 151 3.24 13.52 10.83
N SER A 152 3.14 13.17 9.54
CA SER A 152 4.16 12.38 8.86
C SER A 152 5.50 13.10 8.80
N LEU A 153 5.52 14.38 8.39
CA LEU A 153 6.72 15.21 8.33
C LEU A 153 7.34 15.44 9.72
N TYR A 154 6.51 15.60 10.75
CA TYR A 154 6.98 15.72 12.13
C TYR A 154 7.72 14.46 12.61
N ILE A 155 7.17 13.27 12.33
CA ILE A 155 7.80 11.98 12.67
C ILE A 155 9.12 11.82 11.94
N ILE A 156 9.16 12.15 10.65
CA ILE A 156 10.36 12.12 9.82
C ILE A 156 11.44 13.06 10.39
N HIS A 157 11.06 14.30 10.72
CA HIS A 157 11.97 15.29 11.29
C HIS A 157 12.59 14.83 12.62
N LYS A 158 11.83 14.11 13.45
CA LYS A 158 12.32 13.52 14.70
C LYS A 158 13.24 12.30 14.51
N GLY A 159 13.42 11.82 13.27
CA GLY A 159 14.27 10.66 12.98
C GLY A 159 13.75 9.36 13.59
N LEU A 160 12.44 9.24 13.77
CA LEU A 160 11.74 8.14 14.47
C LEU A 160 11.72 6.80 13.71
N VAL A 161 12.82 6.44 13.03
CA VAL A 161 12.97 5.17 12.29
C VAL A 161 12.73 3.96 13.20
N LYS A 162 13.20 4.02 14.46
CA LYS A 162 12.96 2.97 15.47
C LYS A 162 11.50 2.88 15.93
N GLY A 163 10.79 4.00 15.93
CA GLY A 163 9.36 4.05 16.30
C GLY A 163 8.47 3.40 15.23
N ILE A 164 8.80 3.63 13.96
CA ILE A 164 8.14 2.99 12.80
C ILE A 164 8.34 1.47 12.84
N GLU A 165 9.56 1.01 13.10
CA GLU A 165 9.86 -0.43 13.19
C GLU A 165 9.07 -1.12 14.31
N TRP A 166 9.05 -0.52 15.52
CA TRP A 166 8.29 -1.06 16.65
C TRP A 166 6.79 -1.08 16.37
N LEU A 167 6.26 0.02 15.83
CA LEU A 167 4.83 0.13 15.50
C LEU A 167 4.43 -0.92 14.45
N SER A 168 5.24 -1.11 13.42
CA SER A 168 5.01 -2.12 12.39
C SER A 168 4.96 -3.54 12.96
N LYS A 169 5.84 -3.88 13.92
CA LYS A 169 5.87 -5.21 14.55
C LYS A 169 4.60 -5.52 15.34
N ILE A 170 3.90 -4.51 15.85
CA ILE A 170 2.65 -4.70 16.61
C ILE A 170 1.45 -4.65 15.67
N ILE A 171 1.43 -3.68 14.76
CA ILE A 171 0.27 -3.43 13.89
C ILE A 171 0.12 -4.50 12.82
N MET A 172 1.21 -4.98 12.21
CA MET A 172 1.11 -5.95 11.12
C MET A 172 0.47 -7.28 11.55
N PRO A 173 0.87 -7.93 12.66
CA PRO A 173 0.17 -9.11 13.15
C PRO A 173 -1.30 -8.85 13.44
N PHE A 174 -1.61 -7.72 14.08
CA PHE A 174 -2.98 -7.34 14.39
C PHE A 174 -3.83 -7.13 13.12
N PHE A 175 -3.27 -6.45 12.11
CA PHE A 175 -3.89 -6.27 10.81
C PHE A 175 -4.20 -7.62 10.16
N VAL A 176 -3.23 -8.53 10.09
CA VAL A 176 -3.41 -9.88 9.54
C VAL A 176 -4.49 -10.65 10.28
N LEU A 177 -4.48 -10.64 11.62
CA LEU A 177 -5.51 -11.33 12.42
C LEU A 177 -6.91 -10.78 12.17
N SER A 178 -7.05 -9.45 12.12
CA SER A 178 -8.34 -8.82 11.80
C SER A 178 -8.80 -9.17 10.38
N LEU A 179 -7.87 -9.24 9.43
CA LEU A 179 -8.15 -9.61 8.05
C LEU A 179 -8.60 -11.08 7.94
N LEU A 180 -7.95 -12.01 8.64
CA LEU A 180 -8.36 -13.41 8.67
C LEU A 180 -9.79 -13.58 9.20
N TYR A 181 -10.16 -12.82 10.23
CA TYR A 181 -11.54 -12.80 10.73
C TYR A 181 -12.51 -12.28 9.66
N MET A 182 -12.17 -11.20 8.94
CA MET A 182 -12.99 -10.68 7.84
C MET A 182 -13.18 -11.72 6.73
N ILE A 183 -12.13 -12.46 6.36
CA ILE A 183 -12.21 -13.56 5.38
C ILE A 183 -13.20 -14.62 5.85
N ILE A 184 -13.03 -15.12 7.08
CA ILE A 184 -13.90 -16.16 7.63
C ILE A 184 -15.35 -15.71 7.58
N TYR A 185 -15.65 -14.50 8.06
CA TYR A 185 -17.00 -13.97 8.03
C TYR A 185 -17.54 -13.79 6.60
N ALA A 186 -16.78 -13.16 5.70
CA ALA A 186 -17.21 -12.91 4.33
C ALA A 186 -17.52 -14.20 3.57
N LEU A 187 -16.78 -15.29 3.82
CA LEU A 187 -17.05 -16.60 3.24
C LEU A 187 -18.26 -17.31 3.85
N THR A 188 -18.71 -16.93 5.04
CA THR A 188 -19.95 -17.45 5.65
C THR A 188 -21.21 -16.75 5.14
N LEU A 189 -21.08 -15.65 4.40
CA LEU A 189 -22.23 -14.97 3.80
C LEU A 189 -22.95 -15.90 2.80
N PRO A 190 -24.29 -15.92 2.78
CA PRO A 190 -25.05 -16.79 1.89
C PRO A 190 -24.66 -16.59 0.41
N GLY A 191 -24.24 -17.68 -0.25
CA GLY A 191 -23.82 -17.66 -1.65
C GLY A 191 -22.44 -17.04 -1.94
N ALA A 192 -21.68 -16.62 -0.92
CA ALA A 192 -20.38 -15.99 -1.10
C ALA A 192 -19.37 -16.88 -1.82
N LEU A 193 -19.24 -18.14 -1.37
CA LEU A 193 -18.26 -19.07 -1.93
C LEU A 193 -18.56 -19.39 -3.40
N GLU A 194 -19.82 -19.60 -3.76
CA GLU A 194 -20.24 -19.87 -5.13
C GLU A 194 -19.93 -18.67 -6.05
N LYS A 195 -20.35 -17.48 -5.65
CA LYS A 195 -20.07 -16.24 -6.39
C LYS A 195 -18.57 -15.99 -6.54
N PHE A 196 -17.79 -16.26 -5.49
CA PHE A 196 -16.35 -16.09 -5.53
C PHE A 196 -15.65 -17.10 -6.44
N VAL A 197 -16.04 -18.38 -6.40
CA VAL A 197 -15.51 -19.40 -7.31
C VAL A 197 -15.84 -19.07 -8.76
N LEU A 198 -17.04 -18.59 -9.04
CA LEU A 198 -17.42 -18.12 -10.37
C LEU A 198 -16.57 -16.92 -10.81
N PHE A 199 -16.37 -15.94 -9.92
CA PHE A 199 -15.51 -14.79 -10.19
C PHE A 199 -14.09 -15.19 -10.54
N LEU A 200 -13.53 -16.22 -9.89
CA LEU A 200 -12.17 -16.71 -10.14
C LEU A 200 -12.01 -17.41 -11.50
N GLN A 201 -13.07 -17.61 -12.28
CA GLN A 201 -12.96 -18.13 -13.64
C GLN A 201 -12.59 -16.98 -14.60
N PRO A 202 -11.36 -16.95 -15.13
CA PRO A 202 -10.91 -15.83 -15.95
C PRO A 202 -11.56 -15.86 -17.33
N ASP A 203 -12.23 -14.77 -17.68
CA ASP A 203 -12.65 -14.50 -19.06
C ASP A 203 -11.53 -13.75 -19.79
N LEU A 204 -10.74 -14.47 -20.59
CA LEU A 204 -9.62 -13.87 -21.32
C LEU A 204 -10.08 -12.98 -22.49
N THR A 205 -11.36 -13.00 -22.87
CA THR A 205 -11.87 -12.19 -23.98
C THR A 205 -11.91 -10.70 -23.65
N VAL A 206 -11.92 -10.35 -22.37
CA VAL A 206 -11.91 -8.95 -21.88
C VAL A 206 -10.51 -8.34 -21.85
N LEU A 207 -9.46 -9.13 -22.10
CA LEU A 207 -8.08 -8.64 -22.06
C LEU A 207 -7.73 -7.91 -23.36
N HIS A 208 -7.70 -6.59 -23.28
CA HIS A 208 -7.10 -5.73 -24.30
C HIS A 208 -5.85 -5.04 -23.77
N SER A 209 -5.26 -4.17 -24.59
CA SER A 209 -4.03 -3.45 -24.21
C SER A 209 -4.21 -2.67 -22.90
N THR A 210 -5.38 -2.07 -22.68
CA THR A 210 -5.69 -1.29 -21.48
C THR A 210 -5.58 -2.13 -20.21
N GLU A 211 -6.19 -3.32 -20.17
CA GLU A 211 -6.21 -4.22 -19.02
C GLU A 211 -4.81 -4.78 -18.76
N ILE A 212 -4.08 -5.11 -19.82
CA ILE A 212 -2.70 -5.60 -19.74
C ILE A 212 -1.79 -4.50 -19.15
N PHE A 213 -1.85 -3.27 -19.65
CA PHE A 213 -1.03 -2.17 -19.09
C PHE A 213 -1.46 -1.78 -17.68
N ALA A 214 -2.75 -1.86 -17.36
CA ALA A 214 -3.26 -1.66 -16.01
C ALA A 214 -2.69 -2.70 -15.03
N ALA A 215 -2.64 -3.98 -15.44
CA ALA A 215 -2.06 -5.05 -14.65
C ALA A 215 -0.56 -4.87 -14.42
N LEU A 216 0.18 -4.43 -15.45
CA LEU A 216 1.60 -4.10 -15.33
C LEU A 216 1.84 -2.92 -14.38
N GLY A 217 1.05 -1.85 -14.52
CA GLY A 217 1.12 -0.70 -13.64
C GLY A 217 0.79 -1.04 -12.19
N GLN A 218 -0.21 -1.90 -11.96
CA GLN A 218 -0.53 -2.41 -10.62
C GLN A 218 0.60 -3.29 -10.07
N ALA A 219 1.22 -4.16 -10.87
CA ALA A 219 2.36 -4.96 -10.43
C ALA A 219 3.51 -4.10 -9.92
N PHE A 220 3.83 -3.00 -10.61
CA PHE A 220 4.89 -2.08 -10.20
C PHE A 220 4.49 -1.25 -8.98
N PHE A 221 3.26 -0.74 -8.95
CA PHE A 221 2.75 0.05 -7.83
C PHE A 221 2.71 -0.76 -6.53
N SER A 222 2.24 -2.00 -6.59
CA SER A 222 2.00 -2.87 -5.43
C SER A 222 3.28 -3.06 -4.61
N VAL A 223 4.40 -3.39 -5.26
CA VAL A 223 5.68 -3.59 -4.58
C VAL A 223 6.52 -2.31 -4.38
N GLY A 224 5.99 -1.14 -4.73
CA GLY A 224 6.68 0.15 -4.58
C GLY A 224 7.85 0.38 -5.53
N LEU A 225 7.79 -0.20 -6.74
CA LEU A 225 8.81 0.00 -7.79
C LEU A 225 8.71 1.39 -8.43
N GLY A 226 9.84 1.87 -8.94
CA GLY A 226 9.96 3.17 -9.60
C GLY A 226 11.23 3.93 -9.25
N GLY A 227 12.23 3.29 -8.64
CA GLY A 227 13.52 3.89 -8.29
C GLY A 227 13.47 4.77 -7.05
N THR A 228 12.50 4.58 -6.16
CA THR A 228 12.27 5.46 -5.01
C THR A 228 12.33 4.69 -3.69
N PHE A 229 11.20 4.15 -3.25
CA PHE A 229 11.06 3.45 -1.97
C PHE A 229 12.10 2.33 -1.83
N VAL A 230 12.14 1.40 -2.78
CA VAL A 230 13.02 0.23 -2.70
C VAL A 230 14.49 0.65 -2.61
N ILE A 231 14.92 1.67 -3.36
CA ILE A 231 16.30 2.18 -3.28
C ILE A 231 16.64 2.70 -1.88
N VAL A 232 15.77 3.52 -1.28
CA VAL A 232 16.01 4.13 0.04
C VAL A 232 16.11 3.05 1.12
N TYR A 233 15.14 2.14 1.17
CA TYR A 233 15.06 1.11 2.20
C TYR A 233 16.11 0.00 1.99
N ALA A 234 16.38 -0.39 0.74
CA ALA A 234 17.45 -1.35 0.44
C ALA A 234 18.84 -0.82 0.77
N GLY A 235 19.00 0.50 0.87
CA GLY A 235 20.24 1.10 1.34
C GLY A 235 20.65 0.66 2.75
N PHE A 236 19.72 0.21 3.59
CA PHE A 236 20.00 -0.26 4.96
C PHE A 236 20.25 -1.78 5.03
N MET A 237 20.16 -2.49 3.90
CA MET A 237 20.40 -3.93 3.84
C MET A 237 21.85 -4.29 4.11
N ASN A 238 22.06 -5.35 4.88
CA ASN A 238 23.39 -5.86 5.13
C ASN A 238 23.99 -6.49 3.85
N LYS A 239 25.30 -6.34 3.65
CA LYS A 239 26.00 -6.88 2.47
C LYS A 239 25.97 -8.41 2.38
N LYS A 240 25.80 -9.10 3.51
CA LYS A 240 25.74 -10.57 3.59
C LYS A 240 24.38 -11.14 3.14
N GLU A 241 23.34 -10.30 3.05
CA GLU A 241 22.00 -10.75 2.70
C GLU A 241 21.88 -11.05 1.20
N SER A 242 21.14 -12.11 0.87
CA SER A 242 20.86 -12.48 -0.52
C SER A 242 19.74 -11.60 -1.09
N ILE A 243 20.08 -10.72 -2.04
CA ILE A 243 19.10 -9.84 -2.71
C ILE A 243 17.98 -10.63 -3.36
N PRO A 244 18.22 -11.70 -4.15
CA PRO A 244 17.14 -12.47 -4.75
C PRO A 244 16.17 -13.00 -3.71
N ARG A 245 16.69 -13.51 -2.58
CA ARG A 245 15.87 -14.00 -1.48
C ARG A 245 15.01 -12.87 -0.89
N MET A 246 15.59 -11.71 -0.63
CA MET A 246 14.85 -10.57 -0.08
C MET A 246 13.78 -10.07 -1.05
N ALA A 247 14.09 -9.93 -2.33
CA ALA A 247 13.14 -9.53 -3.36
C ALA A 247 11.95 -10.49 -3.47
N ILE A 248 12.21 -11.81 -3.50
CA ILE A 248 11.17 -12.84 -3.60
C ILE A 248 10.26 -12.80 -2.36
N PHE A 249 10.82 -12.78 -1.14
CA PHE A 249 9.97 -12.74 0.06
C PHE A 249 9.19 -11.43 0.19
N THR A 250 9.77 -10.29 -0.21
CA THR A 250 9.07 -9.01 -0.26
C THR A 250 7.90 -9.07 -1.23
N GLY A 251 8.15 -9.52 -2.46
CA GLY A 251 7.12 -9.61 -3.49
C GLY A 251 6.03 -10.64 -3.17
N LEU A 252 6.37 -11.78 -2.57
CA LEU A 252 5.38 -12.75 -2.10
C LEU A 252 4.55 -12.21 -0.94
N GLY A 253 5.15 -11.45 -0.01
CA GLY A 253 4.42 -10.79 1.07
C GLY A 253 3.40 -9.77 0.54
N ASP A 254 3.81 -8.98 -0.45
CA ASP A 254 2.95 -8.02 -1.15
C ASP A 254 1.78 -8.69 -1.90
N VAL A 255 2.09 -9.65 -2.78
CA VAL A 255 1.06 -10.41 -3.51
C VAL A 255 0.12 -11.12 -2.53
N GLY A 256 0.68 -11.75 -1.49
CA GLY A 256 -0.08 -12.40 -0.44
C GLY A 256 -1.07 -11.45 0.23
N ALA A 257 -0.67 -10.22 0.55
CA ALA A 257 -1.57 -9.22 1.11
C ALA A 257 -2.71 -8.85 0.15
N SER A 258 -2.41 -8.63 -1.13
CA SER A 258 -3.43 -8.34 -2.17
C SER A 258 -4.45 -9.47 -2.30
N LEU A 259 -3.99 -10.71 -2.31
CA LEU A 259 -4.85 -11.90 -2.41
C LEU A 259 -5.69 -12.07 -1.14
N LEU A 260 -5.09 -11.93 0.04
CA LEU A 260 -5.77 -12.04 1.32
C LEU A 260 -6.90 -11.01 1.47
N VAL A 261 -6.67 -9.75 1.10
CA VAL A 261 -7.75 -8.75 1.08
C VAL A 261 -8.87 -9.17 0.12
N SER A 262 -8.49 -9.60 -1.08
CA SER A 262 -9.46 -9.98 -2.13
C SER A 262 -10.35 -11.14 -1.70
N LEU A 263 -9.85 -12.05 -0.85
CA LEU A 263 -10.60 -13.19 -0.32
C LEU A 263 -11.81 -12.81 0.55
N PHE A 264 -11.86 -11.62 1.12
CA PHE A 264 -13.06 -11.14 1.82
C PHE A 264 -13.78 -10.05 1.02
N LEU A 265 -13.04 -9.15 0.37
CA LEU A 265 -13.64 -8.00 -0.29
C LEU A 265 -14.48 -8.41 -1.51
N VAL A 266 -13.95 -9.28 -2.38
CA VAL A 266 -14.65 -9.74 -3.58
C VAL A 266 -15.95 -10.47 -3.25
N PRO A 267 -15.97 -11.52 -2.40
CA PRO A 267 -17.23 -12.18 -2.05
C PRO A 267 -18.22 -11.22 -1.40
N SER A 268 -17.78 -10.31 -0.52
CA SER A 268 -18.67 -9.30 0.06
C SER A 268 -19.32 -8.42 -1.00
N ILE A 269 -18.53 -7.88 -1.94
CA ILE A 269 -19.04 -7.07 -3.06
C ILE A 269 -20.09 -7.85 -3.87
N LEU A 270 -19.77 -9.10 -4.24
CA LEU A 270 -20.66 -9.92 -5.07
C LEU A 270 -21.94 -10.32 -4.33
N VAL A 271 -21.87 -10.60 -3.03
CA VAL A 271 -23.05 -10.93 -2.20
C VAL A 271 -23.96 -9.72 -2.07
N PHE A 272 -23.40 -8.55 -1.75
CA PHE A 272 -24.15 -7.30 -1.58
C PHE A 272 -24.57 -6.65 -2.91
N GLY A 273 -24.11 -7.19 -4.06
CA GLY A 273 -24.47 -6.66 -5.38
C GLY A 273 -23.86 -5.29 -5.66
N LEU A 274 -22.68 -5.01 -5.11
CA LEU A 274 -21.99 -3.73 -5.33
C LEU A 274 -21.28 -3.74 -6.68
N ASP A 275 -21.16 -2.54 -7.25
CA ASP A 275 -20.41 -2.34 -8.49
C ASP A 275 -18.89 -2.43 -8.23
N MET A 276 -18.26 -3.52 -8.67
CA MET A 276 -16.80 -3.69 -8.61
C MET A 276 -16.03 -2.65 -9.42
N THR A 277 -16.70 -1.98 -10.37
CA THR A 277 -16.08 -0.99 -11.26
C THR A 277 -16.14 0.43 -10.70
N SER A 278 -16.61 0.63 -9.46
CA SER A 278 -16.76 1.94 -8.80
C SER A 278 -15.42 2.65 -8.48
N GLY A 279 -14.29 2.12 -8.94
CA GLY A 279 -12.98 2.73 -8.81
C GLY A 279 -12.57 3.02 -7.36
N PRO A 280 -11.94 4.17 -7.08
CA PRO A 280 -11.48 4.57 -5.74
C PRO A 280 -12.52 4.48 -4.61
N GLY A 281 -13.81 4.55 -4.94
CA GLY A 281 -14.92 4.46 -3.98
C GLY A 281 -15.21 3.04 -3.45
N LEU A 282 -14.66 1.99 -4.08
CA LEU A 282 -15.08 0.60 -3.88
C LEU A 282 -15.10 0.17 -2.41
N ILE A 283 -13.99 0.39 -1.69
CA ILE A 283 -13.90 -0.02 -0.29
C ILE A 283 -14.80 0.84 0.62
N PHE A 284 -15.02 2.10 0.27
CA PHE A 284 -15.87 3.03 1.03
C PHE A 284 -17.36 2.70 0.86
N ASN A 285 -17.72 2.01 -0.22
CA ASN A 285 -19.05 1.44 -0.41
C ASN A 285 -19.20 0.07 0.25
N THR A 286 -18.13 -0.73 0.25
CA THR A 286 -18.16 -2.13 0.70
C THR A 286 -18.09 -2.24 2.24
N PHE A 287 -17.18 -1.51 2.88
CA PHE A 287 -16.98 -1.61 4.33
C PHE A 287 -18.23 -1.27 5.16
N PRO A 288 -19.00 -0.21 4.85
CA PRO A 288 -20.23 0.07 5.60
C PRO A 288 -21.22 -1.10 5.60
N GLN A 289 -21.46 -1.70 4.44
CA GLN A 289 -22.40 -2.81 4.31
C GLN A 289 -21.89 -4.09 4.97
N LEU A 290 -20.60 -4.39 4.79
CA LEU A 290 -19.97 -5.53 5.43
C LEU A 290 -20.06 -5.43 6.96
N PHE A 291 -19.69 -4.28 7.53
CA PHE A 291 -19.69 -4.11 8.98
C PHE A 291 -21.10 -3.99 9.57
N ALA A 292 -22.09 -3.52 8.80
CA ALA A 292 -23.49 -3.53 9.23
C ALA A 292 -24.06 -4.96 9.28
N ALA A 293 -23.66 -5.85 8.36
CA ALA A 293 -24.10 -7.25 8.34
C ALA A 293 -23.45 -8.09 9.45
N MET A 294 -22.25 -7.72 9.91
CA MET A 294 -21.45 -8.49 10.86
C MET A 294 -21.98 -8.42 12.30
N PRO A 295 -22.10 -9.56 13.01
CA PRO A 295 -22.29 -9.58 14.45
C PRO A 295 -21.14 -8.84 15.15
N GLY A 296 -21.45 -7.77 15.89
CA GLY A 296 -20.43 -6.93 16.51
C GLY A 296 -19.56 -6.15 15.50
N GLY A 297 -20.04 -5.98 14.26
CA GLY A 297 -19.27 -5.39 13.16
C GLY A 297 -18.76 -3.98 13.41
N ARG A 298 -19.43 -3.20 14.27
CA ARG A 298 -18.88 -1.91 14.75
C ARG A 298 -17.53 -2.09 15.42
N LEU A 299 -17.38 -3.03 16.35
CA LEU A 299 -16.11 -3.25 17.05
C LEU A 299 -15.07 -3.83 16.10
N VAL A 300 -15.40 -4.94 15.43
CA VAL A 300 -14.43 -5.66 14.60
C VAL A 300 -14.03 -4.85 13.37
N GLY A 301 -14.99 -4.22 12.69
CA GLY A 301 -14.75 -3.32 11.57
C GLY A 301 -13.90 -2.12 11.97
N SER A 302 -14.15 -1.51 13.14
CA SER A 302 -13.30 -0.42 13.65
C SER A 302 -11.88 -0.88 13.95
N LEU A 303 -11.70 -2.05 14.56
CA LEU A 303 -10.37 -2.62 14.82
C LEU A 303 -9.59 -2.86 13.52
N PHE A 304 -10.23 -3.44 12.51
CA PHE A 304 -9.65 -3.60 11.17
C PHE A 304 -9.28 -2.24 10.55
N LEU A 305 -10.21 -1.27 10.58
CA LEU A 305 -9.99 0.06 10.01
C LEU A 305 -8.92 0.86 10.76
N ILE A 306 -8.76 0.67 12.07
CA ILE A 306 -7.66 1.26 12.85
C ILE A 306 -6.33 0.68 12.37
N ALA A 307 -6.25 -0.65 12.25
CA ALA A 307 -5.06 -1.31 11.73
C ALA A 307 -4.72 -0.82 10.32
N LEU A 308 -5.72 -0.77 9.44
CA LEU A 308 -5.57 -0.28 8.07
C LEU A 308 -5.11 1.19 8.02
N SER A 309 -5.73 2.07 8.80
CA SER A 309 -5.35 3.49 8.90
C SER A 309 -3.88 3.65 9.29
N LEU A 310 -3.43 2.86 10.26
CA LEU A 310 -2.06 2.93 10.73
C LEU A 310 -1.05 2.36 9.71
N VAL A 311 -1.35 1.23 9.08
CA VAL A 311 -0.52 0.68 7.98
C VAL A 311 -0.44 1.70 6.83
N ALA A 312 -1.56 2.30 6.46
CA ALA A 312 -1.62 3.30 5.41
C ALA A 312 -0.81 4.57 5.78
N PHE A 313 -0.87 4.99 7.04
CA PHE A 313 -0.06 6.10 7.55
C PHE A 313 1.45 5.80 7.54
N LEU A 314 1.85 4.55 7.80
CA LEU A 314 3.25 4.12 7.64
C LEU A 314 3.71 4.25 6.19
N SER A 315 2.87 3.90 5.21
CA SER A 315 3.17 4.12 3.78
C SER A 315 3.30 5.61 3.45
N LEU A 316 2.51 6.48 4.09
CA LEU A 316 2.62 7.94 3.91
C LEU A 316 3.96 8.48 4.41
N ILE A 317 4.38 8.03 5.59
CA ILE A 317 5.70 8.37 6.14
C ILE A 317 6.79 7.90 5.17
N ALA A 318 6.70 6.67 4.65
CA ALA A 318 7.66 6.16 3.67
C ALA A 318 7.71 7.03 2.39
N ALA A 319 6.56 7.51 1.91
CA ALA A 319 6.47 8.34 0.70
C ALA A 319 7.18 9.69 0.87
N TYR A 320 6.99 10.35 2.02
CA TYR A 320 7.67 11.62 2.32
C TYR A 320 9.11 11.44 2.80
N GLN A 321 9.48 10.26 3.33
CA GLN A 321 10.87 9.94 3.68
C GLN A 321 11.78 9.96 2.46
N VAL A 322 11.30 9.53 1.29
CA VAL A 322 12.09 9.50 0.04
C VAL A 322 12.63 10.88 -0.36
N PRO A 323 11.80 11.93 -0.56
CA PRO A 323 12.29 13.26 -0.86
C PRO A 323 13.07 13.86 0.33
N PHE A 324 12.62 13.65 1.57
CA PHE A 324 13.31 14.17 2.75
C PHE A 324 14.77 13.71 2.83
N VAL A 325 15.02 12.40 2.75
CA VAL A 325 16.38 11.85 2.81
C VAL A 325 17.21 12.32 1.61
N SER A 326 16.62 12.33 0.42
CA SER A 326 17.32 12.70 -0.81
C SER A 326 17.78 14.17 -0.80
N VAL A 327 16.98 15.07 -0.22
CA VAL A 327 17.32 16.50 -0.09
C VAL A 327 18.21 16.78 1.12
N GLN A 328 18.03 16.07 2.24
CA GLN A 328 18.86 16.25 3.44
C GLN A 328 20.36 15.98 3.13
N TYR A 329 20.65 14.96 2.31
CA TYR A 329 22.01 14.70 1.84
C TYR A 329 22.57 15.79 0.92
N GLU A 330 21.71 16.57 0.27
CA GLU A 330 22.09 17.68 -0.59
C GLU A 330 22.43 18.93 0.23
N ILE A 331 21.60 19.28 1.21
CA ILE A 331 21.84 20.41 2.13
C ILE A 331 23.07 20.15 3.00
N GLY A 332 23.31 18.91 3.44
CA GLY A 332 24.51 18.57 4.21
C GLY A 332 25.82 18.61 3.42
N ARG A 333 25.78 18.81 2.08
CA ARG A 333 26.95 19.02 1.22
C ARG A 333 27.21 20.49 0.86
N ALA A 334 26.22 21.36 1.07
CA ALA A 334 26.33 22.80 0.87
C ALA A 334 26.88 23.47 2.13
#